data_AF-A0A2K3JML7-F1
#
_entry.id   AF-A0A2K3JML7-F1
#
_cell.length_a   1.000
_cell.length_b   1.000
_cell.length_c   1.000
_cell.angle_alpha   90.00
_cell.angle_beta   90.00
_cell.angle_gamma   90.00
#
_symmetry.space_group_name_H-M   'P 1'
#
loop_
_entity.id
_entity.type
_entity.pdbx_description
1 polymer ?
#
loop_
_entity_poly.entity_id
_entity_poly.type
_entity_poly.pdbx_seq_one_letter_code
_entity_poly.pdbx_strand_id
1 'polypeptide(L)'
;AEDFYNQCDPDKENLCLYGFPNEEWKVNLPAEDMLLELPEPSLGINFARSGMQKTDWLSLVAAHCDSWLFGVAFYYGAKFRFNKSDRERLFSMINELPTILKVVDAANVTDTAKKQVEVKSSVSNHSGSKSKSNLIA
;
A
#
# COMPACT_ATOMS: atom_id res chain seq x y z
N ALA A 1 -3.66 -0.07 -7.55
CA ALA A 1 -2.33 -0.63 -7.21
C ALA A 1 -1.41 -0.75 -8.42
N GLU A 2 -1.86 -1.31 -9.55
CA GLU A 2 -0.98 -1.49 -10.73
C GLU A 2 -0.50 -0.19 -11.35
N ASP A 3 -1.41 0.75 -11.58
CA ASP A 3 -1.09 2.08 -12.11
C ASP A 3 -0.06 2.81 -11.24
N PHE A 4 -0.32 2.89 -9.93
CA PHE A 4 0.64 3.41 -8.95
C PHE A 4 2.02 2.72 -9.01
N TYR A 5 2.05 1.38 -9.07
CA TYR A 5 3.29 0.61 -9.17
C TYR A 5 4.08 0.94 -10.45
N ASN A 6 3.38 1.15 -11.57
CA ASN A 6 3.99 1.48 -12.87
C ASN A 6 4.50 2.92 -12.93
N GLN A 7 3.84 3.86 -12.24
CA GLN A 7 4.30 5.24 -12.16
C GLN A 7 5.58 5.39 -11.31
N CYS A 8 5.79 4.52 -10.33
CA CYS A 8 6.96 4.50 -9.43
C CYS A 8 8.20 3.86 -10.07
N ASP A 9 8.66 4.41 -11.19
CA ASP A 9 9.85 3.94 -11.91
C ASP A 9 11.14 4.16 -11.07
N PRO A 10 11.91 3.09 -10.74
CA PRO A 10 13.15 3.20 -9.97
C PRO A 10 14.27 3.98 -10.68
N ASP A 11 14.20 4.11 -12.02
CA ASP A 11 15.21 4.83 -12.81
C ASP A 11 14.95 6.35 -12.86
N LYS A 12 13.82 6.80 -12.30
CA LYS A 12 13.52 8.23 -12.12
C LYS A 12 14.13 8.76 -10.84
N GLU A 13 14.22 10.08 -10.77
CA GLU A 13 14.54 10.81 -9.53
C GLU A 13 13.58 10.46 -8.38
N ASN A 14 13.87 10.96 -7.18
CA ASN A 14 13.19 10.58 -5.96
C ASN A 14 11.70 10.98 -6.00
N LEU A 15 10.81 10.00 -6.18
CA LEU A 15 9.37 10.23 -6.25
C LEU A 15 8.73 10.21 -4.87
N CYS A 16 7.62 10.94 -4.74
CA CYS A 16 6.73 10.98 -3.59
C CYS A 16 5.31 10.59 -4.01
N LEU A 17 4.51 10.10 -3.06
CA LEU A 17 3.07 9.90 -3.21
C LEU A 17 2.32 11.00 -2.45
N TYR A 18 1.48 11.75 -3.17
CA TYR A 18 0.61 12.79 -2.63
C TYR A 18 -0.84 12.33 -2.65
N GLY A 19 -1.56 12.58 -1.56
CA GLY A 19 -3.01 12.49 -1.47
C GLY A 19 -3.65 13.87 -1.34
N PHE A 20 -4.78 14.07 -1.99
CA PHE A 20 -5.49 15.35 -2.01
C PHE A 20 -6.86 15.24 -1.34
N PRO A 21 -7.41 16.34 -0.77
CA PRO A 21 -8.72 16.32 -0.10
C PRO A 21 -9.91 15.95 -0.99
N ASN A 22 -9.76 16.01 -2.32
CA ASN A 22 -10.75 15.58 -3.30
C ASN A 22 -10.67 14.07 -3.63
N GLU A 23 -9.98 13.29 -2.78
CA GLU A 23 -9.80 11.83 -2.92
C GLU A 23 -8.93 11.42 -4.12
N GLU A 24 -8.24 12.38 -4.75
CA GLU A 24 -7.25 12.11 -5.79
C GLU A 24 -5.87 11.87 -5.19
N TRP A 25 -5.01 11.21 -5.96
CA TRP A 25 -3.61 10.98 -5.62
C TRP A 25 -2.70 11.27 -6.81
N LYS A 26 -1.42 11.56 -6.53
CA LYS A 26 -0.42 11.81 -7.57
C LYS A 26 0.95 11.31 -7.14
N VAL A 27 1.65 10.65 -8.06
CA VAL A 27 3.09 10.40 -7.95
C VAL A 27 3.82 11.53 -8.64
N ASN A 28 4.71 12.22 -7.93
CA ASN A 28 5.46 13.35 -8.48
C ASN A 28 6.80 13.51 -7.77
N LEU A 29 7.69 14.32 -8.35
CA LEU A 29 8.85 14.85 -7.64
C LEU A 29 8.40 15.68 -6.42
N PRO A 30 9.24 15.76 -5.37
CA PRO A 30 9.00 16.70 -4.27
C PRO A 30 8.77 18.11 -4.81
N ALA A 31 7.83 18.83 -4.22
CA ALA A 31 7.60 20.23 -4.59
C ALA A 31 8.85 21.05 -4.27
N GLU A 32 9.27 21.95 -5.16
CA GLU A 32 10.37 22.88 -4.86
C GLU A 32 9.97 23.77 -3.67
N ASP A 33 10.86 23.85 -2.67
CA ASP A 33 10.72 24.38 -1.30
C ASP A 33 10.11 25.78 -1.12
N MET A 34 9.70 26.46 -2.18
CA MET A 34 9.58 27.91 -2.12
C MET A 34 8.29 28.45 -1.50
N LEU A 35 7.21 27.68 -1.27
CA LEU A 35 5.93 28.27 -0.79
C LEU A 35 5.01 27.42 0.14
N LEU A 36 5.33 26.20 0.55
CA LEU A 36 4.38 25.35 1.30
C LEU A 36 4.99 24.79 2.60
N GLU A 37 4.52 25.28 3.75
CA GLU A 37 4.88 24.79 5.10
C GLU A 37 4.32 23.40 5.45
N LEU A 38 3.69 22.69 4.50
CA LEU A 38 3.10 21.39 4.79
C LEU A 38 4.20 20.32 5.01
N PRO A 39 3.99 19.36 5.92
CA PRO A 39 4.90 18.22 6.05
C PRO A 39 5.11 17.53 4.71
N GLU A 40 6.36 17.20 4.40
CA GLU A 40 6.68 16.49 3.16
C GLU A 40 6.35 14.99 3.26
N PRO A 41 5.80 14.39 2.20
CA PRO A 41 5.68 12.94 2.13
C PRO A 41 7.06 12.28 2.02
N SER A 42 7.11 10.97 2.22
CA SER A 42 8.37 10.23 2.13
C SER A 42 8.95 10.25 0.72
N LEU A 43 10.21 10.64 0.64
CA LEU A 43 10.97 10.84 -0.58
C LEU A 43 11.61 9.53 -1.07
N GLY A 44 11.57 9.29 -2.37
CA GLY A 44 12.26 8.16 -3.00
C GLY A 44 11.54 6.82 -2.83
N ILE A 45 10.21 6.82 -2.76
CA ILE A 45 9.42 5.58 -2.62
C ILE A 45 9.65 4.58 -3.77
N ASN A 46 10.09 5.07 -4.92
CA ASN A 46 10.38 4.28 -6.12
C ASN A 46 11.65 3.42 -5.99
N PHE A 47 12.62 3.78 -5.15
CA PHE A 47 13.90 3.04 -5.07
C PHE A 47 13.77 1.65 -4.49
N ALA A 48 12.97 1.49 -3.42
CA ALA A 48 12.77 0.20 -2.80
C ALA A 48 11.92 -0.75 -3.66
N ARG A 49 11.23 -0.26 -4.71
CA ARG A 49 10.25 -1.02 -5.48
C ARG A 49 10.82 -2.28 -6.13
N SER A 50 12.05 -2.24 -6.63
CA SER A 50 12.71 -3.37 -7.28
C SER A 50 13.45 -4.30 -6.30
N GLY A 51 13.68 -3.85 -5.07
CA GLY A 51 14.46 -4.56 -4.05
C GLY A 51 13.67 -5.47 -3.11
N MET A 52 12.34 -5.51 -3.23
CA MET A 52 11.48 -6.33 -2.37
C MET A 52 10.20 -6.78 -3.09
N GLN A 53 9.43 -7.66 -2.45
CA GLN A 53 8.15 -8.08 -3.01
C GLN A 53 7.20 -6.89 -3.11
N LYS A 54 6.38 -6.87 -4.17
CA LYS A 54 5.41 -5.80 -4.40
C LYS A 54 4.47 -5.56 -3.21
N THR A 55 4.05 -6.62 -2.53
CA THR A 55 3.21 -6.53 -1.33
C THR A 55 3.93 -5.83 -0.19
N ASP A 56 5.19 -6.20 0.07
CA ASP A 56 6.01 -5.61 1.14
C ASP A 56 6.31 -4.13 0.83
N TRP A 57 6.56 -3.81 -0.45
CA TRP A 57 6.72 -2.43 -0.91
C TRP A 57 5.45 -1.60 -0.73
N LEU A 58 4.28 -2.14 -1.09
CA LEU A 58 3.00 -1.47 -0.87
C LEU A 58 2.74 -1.21 0.62
N SER A 59 3.04 -2.18 1.49
CA SER A 59 2.92 -2.01 2.94
C SER A 59 3.89 -0.95 3.47
N LEU A 60 5.13 -0.92 2.99
CA LEU A 60 6.10 0.12 3.35
C LEU A 60 5.59 1.52 2.97
N VAL A 61 5.14 1.70 1.72
CA VAL A 61 4.57 2.97 1.26
C VAL A 61 3.34 3.35 2.08
N ALA A 62 2.46 2.40 2.41
CA ALA A 62 1.28 2.64 3.22
C ALA A 62 1.63 3.16 4.63
N ALA A 63 2.64 2.58 5.29
CA ALA A 63 3.10 3.03 6.60
C ALA A 63 3.65 4.48 6.57
N HIS A 64 4.36 4.83 5.49
CA HIS A 64 4.82 6.19 5.26
C HIS A 64 3.65 7.16 5.01
N CYS A 65 2.63 6.74 4.25
CA CYS A 65 1.43 7.55 4.01
C CYS A 65 0.64 7.80 5.30
N ASP A 66 0.48 6.79 6.16
CA ASP A 66 -0.16 6.93 7.47
C ASP A 66 0.54 8.02 8.31
N SER A 67 1.87 7.97 8.36
CA SER A 67 2.68 8.95 9.09
C SER A 67 2.56 10.36 8.52
N TRP A 68 2.56 10.47 7.19
CA TRP A 68 2.44 11.76 6.49
C TRP A 68 1.07 12.41 6.70
N LEU A 69 -0.03 11.66 6.55
CA LEU A 69 -1.39 12.17 6.80
C LEU A 69 -1.56 12.64 8.25
N PHE A 70 -0.96 11.93 9.20
CA PHE A 70 -0.95 12.34 10.59
C PHE A 70 -0.20 13.68 10.78
N GLY A 71 0.97 13.82 10.16
CA GLY A 71 1.72 15.07 10.13
C GLY A 71 0.90 16.23 9.57
N VAL A 72 0.28 16.04 8.40
CA VAL A 72 -0.56 17.05 7.73
C VAL A 72 -1.75 17.46 8.59
N ALA A 73 -2.46 16.50 9.20
CA ALA A 73 -3.60 16.79 10.06
C ALA A 73 -3.20 17.64 11.27
N PHE A 74 -2.09 17.31 11.93
CA PHE A 74 -1.62 18.05 13.10
C PHE A 74 -0.93 19.37 12.74
N TYR A 75 -0.35 19.51 11.55
CA TYR A 75 0.07 20.81 11.01
C TYR A 75 -1.12 21.77 10.92
N TYR A 76 -2.24 21.33 10.31
CA TYR A 76 -3.44 22.16 10.26
C TYR A 76 -4.06 22.40 11.64
N GLY A 77 -4.05 21.41 12.53
CA GLY A 77 -4.45 21.60 13.92
C GLY A 77 -3.66 22.72 14.61
N ALA A 78 -2.34 22.76 14.45
CA ALA A 78 -1.51 23.83 14.98
C ALA A 78 -1.80 25.20 14.32
N LYS A 79 -1.97 25.22 13.00
CA LYS A 79 -2.31 26.43 12.22
C LYS A 79 -3.64 27.04 12.65
N PHE A 80 -4.62 26.20 12.99
CA PHE A 80 -5.92 26.60 13.50
C PHE A 80 -5.98 26.73 15.03
N ARG A 81 -4.82 26.67 15.70
CA ARG A 81 -4.68 26.89 17.16
C ARG A 81 -5.46 25.88 18.02
N PHE A 82 -5.50 24.61 17.60
CA PHE A 82 -6.10 23.54 18.36
C PHE A 82 -5.48 23.43 19.76
N ASN A 83 -6.33 23.49 20.78
CA ASN A 83 -5.92 23.28 22.16
C ASN A 83 -5.73 21.78 22.44
N LYS A 84 -5.48 21.42 23.70
CA LYS A 84 -5.27 20.01 24.09
C LYS A 84 -6.48 19.13 23.73
N SER A 85 -7.68 19.56 24.05
CA SER A 85 -8.92 18.82 23.81
C SER A 85 -9.23 18.68 22.31
N ASP A 86 -8.96 19.73 21.52
CA ASP A 86 -9.13 19.66 20.06
C ASP A 86 -8.19 18.63 19.42
N ARG A 87 -6.93 18.57 19.89
CA ARG A 87 -5.94 17.57 19.44
C ARG A 87 -6.33 16.15 19.84
N GLU A 88 -6.84 15.96 21.05
CA GLU A 88 -7.35 14.66 21.52
C GLU A 88 -8.55 14.21 20.67
N ARG A 89 -9.47 15.13 20.36
CA ARG A 89 -10.62 14.85 19.48
C ARG A 89 -10.18 14.48 18.07
N LEU A 90 -9.27 15.26 17.47
CA LEU A 90 -8.72 14.97 16.14
C LEU A 90 -8.06 13.59 16.10
N PHE A 91 -7.24 13.27 17.12
CA PHE A 91 -6.60 11.97 17.25
C PHE A 91 -7.62 10.83 17.34
N SER A 92 -8.69 11.00 18.13
CA SER A 92 -9.76 10.00 18.24
C SER A 92 -10.40 9.75 16.88
N MET A 93 -10.80 10.80 16.16
CA MET A 93 -11.44 10.69 14.85
C MET A 93 -10.54 9.99 13.82
N ILE A 94 -9.24 10.29 13.81
CA ILE A 94 -8.29 9.60 12.92
C ILE A 94 -8.21 8.11 13.25
N ASN A 95 -8.18 7.74 14.54
CA ASN A 95 -8.06 6.34 14.98
C ASN A 95 -9.36 5.52 14.90
N GLU A 96 -10.51 6.15 14.65
CA GLU A 96 -11.76 5.45 14.33
C GLU A 96 -11.70 4.75 12.97
N LEU A 97 -10.73 5.14 12.11
CA LEU A 97 -10.50 4.55 10.81
C LEU A 97 -9.34 3.54 10.86
N PRO A 98 -9.39 2.45 10.04
CA PRO A 98 -8.23 1.62 9.85
C PRO A 98 -7.13 2.42 9.15
N THR A 99 -5.87 2.21 9.55
CA THR A 99 -4.73 2.79 8.85
C THR A 99 -4.62 2.22 7.44
N ILE A 100 -3.99 2.95 6.53
CA ILE A 100 -3.77 2.50 5.15
C ILE A 100 -2.96 1.21 5.17
N LEU A 101 -1.95 1.09 6.04
CA LEU A 101 -1.19 -0.14 6.22
C LEU A 101 -2.08 -1.34 6.54
N LYS A 102 -3.01 -1.19 7.50
CA LYS A 102 -3.93 -2.28 7.87
C LYS A 102 -4.83 -2.69 6.70
N VAL A 103 -5.31 -1.73 5.91
CA VAL A 103 -6.15 -1.98 4.73
C VAL A 103 -5.35 -2.73 3.66
N VAL A 104 -4.11 -2.30 3.39
CA VAL A 104 -3.22 -2.93 2.41
C VAL A 104 -2.83 -4.35 2.83
N ASP A 105 -2.44 -4.55 4.09
CA ASP A 105 -2.07 -5.88 4.59
C ASP A 105 -3.25 -6.84 4.56
N ALA A 106 -4.46 -6.39 4.93
CA ALA A 106 -5.67 -7.21 4.83
C ALA A 106 -5.95 -7.63 3.38
N ALA A 107 -5.81 -6.71 2.42
CA ALA A 107 -5.97 -7.02 1.00
C ALA A 107 -4.93 -8.06 0.53
N ASN A 108 -3.66 -7.89 0.91
CA ASN A 108 -2.57 -8.81 0.58
C ASN A 108 -2.82 -10.24 1.09
N VAL A 109 -3.38 -10.38 2.31
CA VAL A 109 -3.78 -11.69 2.86
C VAL A 109 -4.89 -12.33 2.02
N THR A 110 -5.90 -11.57 1.62
CA THR A 110 -6.99 -12.10 0.80
C THR A 110 -6.53 -12.54 -0.59
N ASP A 111 -5.60 -11.84 -1.21
CA ASP A 111 -5.06 -12.20 -2.52
C ASP A 111 -4.17 -13.45 -2.44
N THR A 112 -3.42 -13.61 -1.35
CA THR A 112 -2.64 -14.82 -1.09
C THR A 112 -3.54 -16.04 -0.90
N ALA A 113 -4.65 -15.89 -0.17
CA ALA A 113 -5.63 -16.95 0.03
C ALA A 113 -6.31 -17.37 -1.29
N LYS A 114 -6.68 -16.40 -2.15
CA LYS A 114 -7.25 -16.68 -3.48
C LYS A 114 -6.27 -17.44 -4.39
N LYS A 115 -5.00 -17.01 -4.43
CA LYS A 115 -3.96 -17.70 -5.21
C LYS A 115 -3.73 -19.13 -4.74
N GLN A 116 -3.77 -19.40 -3.43
CA GLN A 116 -3.64 -20.77 -2.92
C GLN A 116 -4.83 -21.68 -3.27
N VAL A 117 -6.04 -21.13 -3.38
CA VAL A 117 -7.24 -21.88 -3.81
C VAL A 117 -7.18 -22.21 -5.30
N GLU A 118 -6.76 -21.26 -6.15
CA GLU A 118 -6.59 -21.52 -7.59
C GLU A 118 -5.50 -22.56 -7.86
N VAL A 119 -4.34 -22.47 -7.21
CA VAL A 119 -3.24 -23.43 -7.39
C VAL A 119 -3.65 -24.84 -6.96
N LYS A 120 -4.38 -25.01 -5.85
CA LYS A 120 -4.88 -26.34 -5.43
C LYS A 120 -5.90 -26.93 -6.40
N SER A 121 -6.72 -26.12 -7.06
CA SER A 121 -7.69 -26.59 -8.05
C SER A 121 -7.05 -27.08 -9.36
N SER A 122 -5.88 -26.54 -9.72
CA SER A 122 -5.15 -26.92 -10.94
C SER A 122 -4.33 -28.23 -10.86
N VAL A 123 -4.15 -28.81 -9.67
CA VAL A 123 -3.29 -30.01 -9.46
C VAL A 123 -4.09 -31.33 -9.45
N SER A 124 -5.42 -31.28 -9.51
CA SER A 124 -6.28 -32.47 -9.45
C SER A 124 -6.97 -32.73 -10.79
N ASN A 125 -6.25 -33.23 -11.81
CA ASN A 125 -6.86 -33.91 -12.97
C ASN A 125 -5.82 -34.67 -13.81
N HIS A 126 -5.21 -35.73 -13.28
CA HIS A 126 -4.69 -36.84 -14.08
C HIS A 126 -4.56 -38.12 -13.24
N SER A 127 -5.65 -38.89 -13.16
CA SER A 127 -5.58 -40.30 -12.78
C SER A 127 -6.45 -41.12 -13.73
N GLY A 128 -5.90 -41.37 -14.92
CA GLY A 128 -6.43 -42.31 -15.90
C GLY A 128 -6.51 -43.72 -15.32
N SER A 129 -7.68 -44.34 -15.50
CA SER A 129 -8.12 -45.62 -14.95
C SER A 129 -7.24 -46.82 -15.34
N LYS A 130 -7.08 -47.73 -14.37
CA LYS A 130 -6.61 -49.12 -14.53
C LYS A 130 -7.34 -49.86 -15.66
N SER A 131 -6.61 -50.66 -16.43
CA SER A 131 -7.13 -51.89 -17.05
C SER A 131 -6.06 -52.98 -16.96
N LYS A 132 -6.41 -54.08 -16.25
CA LYS A 132 -5.64 -55.32 -16.17
C LYS A 132 -6.11 -56.25 -17.28
N SER A 133 -5.18 -56.98 -17.91
CA SER A 133 -5.44 -58.33 -18.40
C SER A 133 -4.14 -59.11 -18.49
N ASN A 134 -4.00 -60.11 -17.61
CA ASN A 134 -3.03 -61.20 -17.70
C ASN A 134 -3.49 -62.20 -18.78
N LEU A 135 -2.55 -62.83 -19.50
CA LEU A 135 -2.60 -64.27 -19.79
C LEU A 135 -1.22 -64.79 -20.20
N ILE A 136 -0.92 -65.97 -19.65
CA ILE A 136 0.29 -66.79 -19.77
C ILE A 136 0.17 -67.68 -21.02
N ALA A 137 1.23 -67.76 -21.82
CA ALA A 137 1.80 -68.98 -22.43
C ALA A 137 3.11 -68.61 -23.14
#